data_AF-A0A526QYM8-F1
#
_entry.id   AF-A0A526QYM8-F1
#
_cell.length_a   1.000
_cell.length_b   1.000
_cell.length_c   1.000
_cell.angle_alpha   90.00
_cell.angle_beta   90.00
_cell.angle_gamma   90.00
#
_symmetry.space_group_name_H-M   'P 1'
#
loop_
_entity.id
_entity.type
_entity.pdbx_description
1 polymer ?
#
loop_
_entity_poly.entity_id
_entity_poly.type
_entity_poly.pdbx_seq_one_letter_code
_entity_poly.pdbx_strand_id
1 'polypeptide(L)' 'MTLMNLLASRASRMKASEIRELLKLLDQPDIISFAGGIPDPALFPADAISAAYSSVLGGAEAGAALQYQVSEGYLPLR' A
#
# COMPACT_ATOMS: atom_id res chain seq x y z
N MET A 1 -20.31 14.41 27.14
CA MET A 1 -18.88 14.23 26.79
C MET A 1 -18.81 14.16 25.27
N THR A 2 -18.07 15.05 24.60
CA THR A 2 -17.96 15.04 23.13
C THR A 2 -16.87 14.07 22.70
N LEU A 3 -16.97 13.50 21.49
CA LEU A 3 -15.97 12.59 20.94
C LEU A 3 -14.57 13.19 20.91
N MET A 4 -14.46 14.50 20.62
CA MET A 4 -13.19 15.23 20.64
C MET A 4 -12.45 15.14 21.98
N ASN A 5 -13.18 15.11 23.10
CA ASN A 5 -12.58 15.09 24.44
C ASN A 5 -12.04 13.70 24.83
N LEU A 6 -12.30 12.67 24.03
CA LEU A 6 -11.77 11.31 24.22
C LEU A 6 -10.47 11.07 23.43
N LEU A 7 -10.14 11.97 22.49
CA LEU A 7 -8.98 11.81 21.62
C LEU A 7 -7.71 12.40 22.24
N ALA A 8 -6.58 11.76 21.97
CA ALA A 8 -5.28 12.30 22.35
C ALA A 8 -4.99 13.61 21.59
N SER A 9 -4.26 14.54 22.21
CA SER A 9 -3.93 15.85 21.63
C SER A 9 -3.29 15.80 20.24
N ARG A 10 -2.54 14.73 19.92
CA ARG A 10 -1.94 14.52 18.58
C ARG A 10 -2.97 14.34 17.47
N ALA A 11 -4.18 13.88 17.78
CA ALA A 11 -5.23 13.67 16.79
C ALA A 11 -5.65 14.97 16.11
N SER A 12 -5.53 16.13 16.78
CA SER A 12 -5.84 17.43 16.19
C SER A 12 -4.91 17.83 15.04
N ARG A 13 -3.74 17.19 14.92
CA ARG A 13 -2.78 17.43 13.84
C ARG A 13 -2.98 16.51 12.64
N MET A 14 -3.84 15.49 12.76
CA MET A 14 -4.15 14.61 11.64
C MET A 14 -5.07 15.35 10.66
N LYS A 15 -4.69 15.38 9.38
CA LYS A 15 -5.48 15.96 8.30
C LYS A 15 -5.74 14.92 7.22
N ALA A 16 -6.84 15.08 6.49
CA ALA A 16 -7.06 14.32 5.27
C ALA A 16 -5.97 14.68 4.25
N SER A 17 -5.61 13.71 3.40
CA SER A 17 -4.69 13.96 2.29
C SER A 17 -5.50 14.43 1.08
N GLU A 18 -5.24 15.65 0.62
CA GLU A 18 -5.88 16.23 -0.56
C GLU A 18 -5.59 15.40 -1.82
N ILE A 19 -4.38 14.82 -1.91
CA ILE A 19 -4.02 13.87 -2.98
C ILE A 19 -4.94 12.65 -2.96
N ARG A 20 -5.22 12.05 -1.78
CA ARG A 20 -6.12 10.89 -1.67
C ARG A 20 -7.57 11.24 -2.02
N GLU A 21 -8.02 12.47 -1.79
CA GLU A 21 -9.34 12.92 -2.21
C GLU A 21 -9.43 13.05 -3.74
N LEU A 22 -8.38 13.54 -4.39
CA LEU A 22 -8.29 13.60 -5.86
C LEU A 22 -8.31 12.19 -6.49
N LEU A 23 -7.67 11.19 -5.85
CA LEU A 23 -7.69 9.81 -6.35
C LEU A 23 -9.11 9.23 -6.48
N LYS A 24 -10.08 9.68 -5.65
CA LYS A 24 -11.48 9.23 -5.74
C LYS A 24 -12.18 9.67 -7.03
N LEU A 25 -11.62 10.66 -7.73
CA LEU A 25 -12.16 11.19 -8.97
C LEU A 25 -11.70 10.39 -10.19
N LEU A 26 -10.68 9.52 -10.06
CA LEU A 26 -10.10 8.76 -11.17
C LEU A 26 -11.06 7.74 -11.77
N ASP A 27 -11.94 7.19 -10.94
CA ASP A 27 -12.94 6.22 -11.38
C ASP A 27 -14.14 6.89 -12.08
N GLN A 28 -14.14 8.22 -12.20
CA GLN A 28 -15.19 8.94 -12.92
C GLN A 28 -14.86 8.97 -14.42
N PRO A 29 -15.71 8.37 -15.27
CA PRO A 29 -15.41 8.19 -16.70
C PRO A 29 -15.26 9.51 -17.48
N ASP A 30 -15.85 10.60 -17.00
CA ASP A 30 -15.82 11.91 -17.65
C ASP A 30 -14.60 12.77 -17.24
N ILE A 31 -13.67 12.22 -16.45
CA ILE A 31 -12.50 12.93 -15.95
C ILE A 31 -11.22 12.43 -16.63
N ILE A 32 -10.48 13.35 -17.25
CA ILE A 32 -9.09 13.10 -17.66
C ILE A 32 -8.18 13.62 -16.55
N SER A 33 -7.57 12.71 -15.79
CA SER A 33 -6.68 13.08 -14.70
C SER A 33 -5.23 13.18 -15.14
N PHE A 34 -4.68 14.39 -15.08
CA PHE A 34 -3.23 14.62 -15.01
C PHE A 34 -2.72 14.66 -13.56
N ALA A 35 -3.62 14.47 -12.59
CA ALA A 35 -3.26 14.33 -11.19
C ALA A 35 -2.82 12.88 -10.90
N GLY A 36 -1.82 12.75 -10.04
CA GLY A 36 -1.38 11.45 -9.50
C GLY A 36 -0.07 10.94 -10.09
N GLY A 37 0.75 10.35 -9.22
CA GLY A 37 1.90 9.52 -9.59
C GLY A 37 1.51 8.05 -9.60
N ILE A 38 0.47 7.70 -10.37
CA ILE A 38 -0.10 6.35 -10.43
C ILE A 38 0.51 5.65 -11.63
N PRO A 39 1.21 4.52 -11.44
CA PRO A 39 1.72 3.76 -12.56
C PRO A 39 0.57 3.19 -13.39
N ASP A 40 0.77 3.12 -14.70
CA ASP A 40 -0.13 2.40 -15.61
C ASP A 40 -0.21 0.91 -15.21
N PRO A 41 -1.40 0.37 -14.91
CA PRO A 41 -1.56 -1.04 -14.55
C PRO A 41 -1.05 -2.02 -15.61
N ALA A 42 -1.04 -1.64 -16.89
CA ALA A 42 -0.54 -2.48 -17.97
C ALA A 42 0.98 -2.67 -17.92
N LEU A 43 1.70 -1.81 -17.18
CA LEU A 43 3.14 -1.92 -16.98
C LEU A 43 3.52 -2.84 -15.82
N PHE A 44 2.55 -3.32 -15.02
CA PHE A 44 2.85 -4.25 -13.93
C PHE A 44 3.17 -5.64 -14.46
N PRO A 45 4.30 -6.25 -14.06
CA PRO A 45 4.72 -7.56 -14.55
C PRO A 45 3.99 -8.69 -13.81
N ALA A 46 2.69 -8.84 -14.07
CA ALA A 46 1.80 -9.74 -13.34
C ALA A 46 2.30 -11.20 -13.31
N ASP A 47 2.77 -11.71 -14.46
CA ASP A 47 3.28 -13.09 -14.57
C ASP A 47 4.56 -13.31 -13.76
N ALA A 48 5.49 -12.33 -13.79
CA ALA A 48 6.73 -12.41 -13.04
C ALA A 48 6.46 -12.37 -11.51
N ILE A 49 5.52 -11.54 -11.08
CA ILE A 49 5.07 -11.48 -9.69
C ILE A 49 4.46 -12.83 -9.28
N SER A 50 3.56 -13.38 -10.10
CA SER A 50 2.92 -14.68 -9.83
C SER A 50 3.94 -15.82 -9.69
N ALA A 51 4.93 -15.86 -10.58
CA ALA A 51 6.01 -16.83 -10.54
C ALA A 51 6.88 -16.68 -9.28
N ALA A 52 7.23 -15.44 -8.90
CA ALA A 52 8.01 -15.17 -7.70
C ALA A 52 7.29 -15.63 -6.42
N TYR A 53 5.99 -15.33 -6.29
CA TYR A 53 5.17 -15.81 -5.18
C TYR A 53 5.14 -17.34 -5.11
N SER A 54 4.91 -18.00 -6.25
CA SER A 54 4.88 -19.47 -6.33
C SER A 54 6.22 -20.09 -5.92
N SER A 55 7.34 -19.47 -6.32
CA SER A 55 8.68 -19.93 -5.95
C SER A 55 8.93 -19.85 -4.44
N VAL A 56 8.56 -18.74 -3.80
CA VAL A 56 8.77 -18.56 -2.35
C VAL A 56 7.87 -19.47 -1.54
N LEU A 57 6.58 -19.55 -1.91
CA LEU A 57 5.60 -20.31 -1.16
C LEU A 57 5.69 -21.83 -1.39
N GLY A 58 6.24 -22.26 -2.53
CA GLY A 58 6.55 -23.66 -2.80
C GLY A 58 7.92 -24.12 -2.30
N GLY A 59 8.76 -23.18 -1.83
CA GLY A 59 10.15 -23.41 -1.46
C GLY A 59 10.39 -23.65 0.04
N ALA A 60 11.67 -23.72 0.40
CA ALA A 60 12.10 -23.89 1.79
C ALA A 60 11.82 -22.62 2.64
N GLU A 61 11.70 -21.46 2.00
CA GLU A 61 11.47 -20.17 2.65
C GLU A 61 10.00 -19.94 3.04
N ALA A 62 9.07 -20.79 2.61
CA ALA A 62 7.62 -20.59 2.81
C ALA A 62 7.23 -20.32 4.27
N GLY A 63 7.81 -21.08 5.21
CA GLY A 63 7.55 -20.90 6.64
C GLY A 63 8.05 -19.56 7.18
N ALA A 64 9.23 -19.11 6.72
CA ALA A 64 9.80 -17.83 7.13
C ALA A 64 9.02 -16.65 6.53
N ALA A 65 8.54 -16.78 5.28
CA ALA A 65 7.75 -15.77 4.59
C ALA A 65 6.37 -15.52 5.22
N LEU A 66 5.80 -16.53 5.90
CA LEU A 66 4.50 -16.44 6.55
C LEU A 66 4.57 -16.12 8.06
N GLN A 67 5.77 -16.05 8.63
CA GLN A 67 5.98 -15.80 10.06
C GLN A 67 6.34 -14.34 10.33
N TYR A 68 6.12 -13.87 11.56
CA TYR A 68 6.70 -12.62 12.06
C TYR A 68 8.21 -12.56 11.82
N GLN A 69 8.69 -11.37 11.49
CA GLN A 69 10.10 -11.08 11.22
C GLN A 69 10.55 -9.85 11.99
N VAL A 70 11.86 -9.63 12.00
CA VAL A 70 12.47 -8.44 12.59
C VAL A 70 12.05 -7.16 11.85
N SER A 71 11.92 -6.06 12.58
CA SER A 71 11.43 -4.78 12.04
C SER A 71 12.32 -4.20 10.94
N GLU A 72 13.60 -4.55 10.94
CA GLU A 72 14.57 -4.09 9.96
C GLU A 72 14.27 -4.62 8.54
N GLY A 73 13.58 -5.75 8.42
CA GLY A 73 13.18 -6.36 7.15
C GLY A 73 14.12 -7.46 6.64
N TYR A 74 13.75 -8.05 5.50
CA TYR A 74 14.47 -9.15 4.86
C TYR A 74 15.82 -8.67 4.31
N LEU A 75 16.93 -9.22 4.84
CA LEU A 75 18.29 -8.72 4.58
C LEU A 75 18.66 -8.63 3.09
N PRO A 76 18.35 -9.62 2.22
CA PRO A 76 18.69 -9.53 0.80
C PRO A 76 17.99 -8.41 0.01
N LEU A 77 16.95 -7.78 0.56
CA LEU A 77 16.22 -6.68 -0.09
C LEU A 77 16.63 -5.29 0.44
N ARG A 78 17.36 -5.24 1.56
CA ARG A 78 17.82 -4.01 2.20
C ARG A 78 19.15 -3.56 1.61
#